data_AF-A0A925TDD1-F1
#
_entry.id   AF-A0A925TDD1-F1
#
_cell.length_a   1.000
_cell.length_b   1.000
_cell.length_c   1.000
_cell.angle_alpha   90.00
_cell.angle_beta   90.00
_cell.angle_gamma   90.00
#
_symmetry.space_group_name_H-M   'P 1'
#
loop_
_entity.id
_entity.type
_entity.pdbx_description
1 polymer ?
#
loop_
_entity_poly.entity_id
_entity_poly.type
_entity_poly.pdbx_seq_one_letter_code
_entity_poly.pdbx_strand_id
1 'polypeptide(L)'
;MQRNPTMFLVGDAGPSLFGLTTAERLRRQFARQGVAVCLNVDAAANHDGPVIMARADAVLDQPLIAVLAETPKLLLMGEGPSNTVPLAANVRGRDVIAAAALLSGAKPEAAGLALDARTPGELGLKFWKALRKRETPYAFATSPANAAAVEWRMFMGTYKGATDIVTKHLWPVP
;
A
#
# COMPACT_ATOMS: atom_id res chain seq x y z
N MET A 1 21.00 10.49 -12.74
CA MET A 1 20.83 9.17 -12.10
C MET A 1 19.55 9.21 -11.29
N GLN A 2 18.54 8.40 -11.63
CA GLN A 2 17.41 8.18 -10.72
C GLN A 2 17.95 7.34 -9.54
N ARG A 3 17.98 7.91 -8.33
CA ARG A 3 18.35 7.16 -7.12
C ARG A 3 17.22 6.19 -6.78
N ASN A 4 17.58 5.01 -6.30
CA ASN A 4 16.62 3.96 -5.97
C ASN A 4 15.63 4.44 -4.90
N PRO A 5 14.32 4.17 -5.04
CA PRO A 5 13.36 4.45 -4.00
C PRO A 5 13.68 3.69 -2.72
N THR A 6 13.49 4.34 -1.58
CA THR A 6 13.58 3.75 -0.23
C THR A 6 12.23 3.78 0.45
N MET A 7 12.00 2.94 1.47
CA MET A 7 10.74 2.94 2.22
C MET A 7 10.90 3.46 3.66
N PHE A 8 9.81 3.94 4.23
CA PHE A 8 9.69 4.29 5.65
C PHE A 8 8.31 3.87 6.17
N LEU A 9 8.27 3.14 7.28
CA LEU A 9 7.02 2.72 7.91
C LEU A 9 6.62 3.69 9.02
N VAL A 10 5.37 4.14 9.00
CA VAL A 10 4.81 5.12 9.94
C VAL A 10 3.93 4.41 10.97
N GLY A 11 4.15 4.70 12.25
CA GLY A 11 3.37 4.15 13.36
C GLY A 11 3.69 2.68 13.65
N ASP A 12 2.80 2.04 14.39
CA ASP A 12 2.96 0.68 14.89
C ASP A 12 2.38 -0.37 13.94
N ALA A 13 2.95 -1.58 13.99
CA ALA A 13 2.43 -2.70 13.23
C ALA A 13 1.02 -3.08 13.74
N GLY A 14 0.14 -3.38 12.79
CA GLY A 14 -1.17 -3.96 13.07
C GLY A 14 -1.08 -5.42 13.51
N PRO A 15 -2.24 -6.06 13.75
CA PRO A 15 -2.29 -7.48 14.15
C PRO A 15 -1.63 -8.39 13.10
N SER A 16 -1.14 -9.54 13.55
CA SER A 16 -0.66 -10.57 12.64
C SER A 16 -1.82 -11.16 11.85
N LEU A 17 -1.71 -11.15 10.53
CA LEU A 17 -2.68 -11.74 9.61
C LEU A 17 -2.00 -12.90 8.87
N PHE A 18 -2.57 -14.10 8.96
CA PHE A 18 -1.99 -15.33 8.43
C PHE A 18 -0.51 -15.54 8.83
N GLY A 19 -0.18 -15.28 10.10
CA GLY A 19 1.15 -15.51 10.67
C GLY A 19 2.22 -14.45 10.37
N LEU A 20 1.87 -13.32 9.74
CA LEU A 20 2.76 -12.19 9.52
C LEU A 20 2.16 -10.89 10.03
N THR A 21 2.97 -10.07 10.70
CA THR A 21 2.59 -8.68 10.99
C THR A 21 2.43 -7.90 9.69
N THR A 22 1.58 -6.87 9.71
CA THR A 22 1.36 -5.97 8.57
C THR A 22 2.65 -5.29 8.11
N ALA A 23 3.49 -4.85 9.07
CA ALA A 23 4.79 -4.23 8.78
C ALA A 23 5.75 -5.20 8.07
N GLU A 24 5.86 -6.45 8.53
CA GLU A 24 6.70 -7.47 7.90
C GLU A 24 6.20 -7.81 6.49
N ARG A 25 4.88 -7.91 6.32
CA ARG A 25 4.24 -8.11 5.01
C ARG A 25 4.62 -6.98 4.04
N LEU A 26 4.47 -5.72 4.46
CA LEU A 26 4.82 -4.56 3.63
C LEU A 26 6.29 -4.59 3.23
N ARG A 27 7.23 -4.84 4.17
CA ARG A 27 8.66 -4.96 3.86
C ARG A 27 8.93 -6.00 2.78
N ARG A 28 8.34 -7.19 2.90
CA ARG A 28 8.50 -8.26 1.90
C ARG A 28 7.92 -7.87 0.54
N GLN A 29 6.76 -7.22 0.52
CA GLN A 29 6.11 -6.77 -0.71
C GLN A 29 6.93 -5.70 -1.44
N PHE A 30 7.48 -4.73 -0.71
CA PHE A 30 8.33 -3.66 -1.26
C PHE A 30 9.69 -4.19 -1.70
N ALA A 31 10.32 -5.10 -0.94
CA ALA A 31 11.56 -5.74 -1.35
C ALA A 31 11.45 -6.47 -2.69
N ARG A 32 10.31 -7.13 -2.96
CA ARG A 32 10.01 -7.76 -4.27
C ARG A 32 9.93 -6.76 -5.42
N GLN A 33 9.66 -5.49 -5.15
CA GLN A 33 9.65 -4.39 -6.12
C GLN A 33 10.99 -3.63 -6.16
N GLY A 34 12.05 -4.17 -5.54
CA GLY A 34 13.37 -3.52 -5.50
C GLY A 34 13.52 -2.44 -4.43
N VAL A 35 12.49 -2.20 -3.60
CA VAL A 35 12.50 -1.23 -2.49
C VAL A 35 12.82 -1.96 -1.20
N ALA A 36 14.08 -2.38 -1.03
CA ALA A 36 14.49 -3.19 0.11
C ALA A 36 14.97 -2.38 1.33
N VAL A 37 15.35 -1.11 1.14
CA VAL A 37 15.92 -0.27 2.21
C VAL A 37 14.80 0.41 2.98
N CYS A 38 14.66 0.08 4.26
CA CYS A 38 13.76 0.75 5.19
C CYS A 38 14.54 1.75 6.04
N LEU A 39 14.23 3.03 5.89
CA LEU A 39 14.86 4.13 6.62
C LEU A 39 14.09 4.45 7.90
N ASN A 40 14.76 5.08 8.85
CA ASN A 40 14.11 5.80 9.95
C ASN A 40 13.71 7.21 9.48
N VAL A 41 13.01 7.96 10.34
CA VAL A 41 12.49 9.29 10.00
C VAL A 41 13.59 10.27 9.59
N ASP A 42 14.71 10.30 10.32
CA ASP A 42 15.81 11.25 10.05
C ASP A 42 16.52 10.94 8.74
N ALA A 43 16.83 9.66 8.47
CA ALA A 43 17.45 9.24 7.23
C ALA A 43 16.51 9.43 6.04
N ALA A 44 15.21 9.17 6.22
CA ALA A 44 14.19 9.41 5.21
C ALA A 44 14.08 10.90 4.87
N ALA A 45 14.06 11.77 5.89
CA ALA A 45 13.95 13.22 5.69
C ALA A 45 15.13 13.81 4.90
N ASN A 46 16.32 13.22 5.05
CA ASN A 46 17.53 13.64 4.36
C ASN A 46 17.81 12.85 3.07
N HIS A 47 16.88 11.99 2.62
CA HIS A 47 17.07 11.21 1.41
C HIS A 47 16.79 12.05 0.15
N ASP A 48 17.78 12.12 -0.75
CA ASP A 48 17.68 12.88 -2.01
C ASP A 48 16.72 12.28 -3.06
N GLY A 49 16.36 10.99 -2.90
CA GLY A 49 15.48 10.26 -3.82
C GLY A 49 14.04 10.11 -3.31
N PRO A 50 13.20 9.37 -4.05
CA PRO A 50 11.84 9.07 -3.60
C PRO A 50 11.84 8.26 -2.29
N VAL A 51 10.94 8.61 -1.39
CA VAL A 51 10.65 7.89 -0.15
C VAL A 51 9.22 7.41 -0.21
N ILE A 52 9.03 6.10 -0.20
CA ILE A 52 7.72 5.47 -0.11
C ILE A 52 7.38 5.27 1.35
N MET A 53 6.38 6.01 1.81
CA MET A 53 5.89 5.94 3.17
C MET A 53 4.65 5.06 3.21
N ALA A 54 4.53 4.18 4.20
CA ALA A 54 3.31 3.40 4.42
C ALA A 54 3.03 3.29 5.92
N ARG A 55 1.75 3.34 6.31
CA ARG A 55 1.37 3.02 7.68
C ARG A 55 1.75 1.58 8.00
N ALA A 56 2.38 1.35 9.14
CA ALA A 56 2.82 0.03 9.56
C ALA A 56 1.65 -0.93 9.81
N ASP A 57 0.45 -0.42 10.07
CA ASP A 57 -0.81 -1.17 10.23
C ASP A 57 -1.59 -1.40 8.91
N ALA A 58 -1.06 -0.94 7.77
CA ALA A 58 -1.73 -1.09 6.49
C ALA A 58 -1.58 -2.49 5.88
N VAL A 59 -2.61 -2.91 5.17
CA VAL A 59 -2.61 -4.10 4.32
C VAL A 59 -2.93 -3.68 2.89
N LEU A 60 -1.97 -3.87 2.00
CA LEU A 60 -2.06 -3.46 0.60
C LEU A 60 -1.94 -4.69 -0.31
N ASP A 61 -2.76 -4.73 -1.36
CA ASP A 61 -2.60 -5.76 -2.39
C ASP A 61 -1.30 -5.53 -3.20
N GLN A 62 -0.67 -6.61 -3.64
CA GLN A 62 0.66 -6.56 -4.29
C GLN A 62 0.76 -5.60 -5.49
N PRO A 63 -0.26 -5.45 -6.36
CA PRO A 63 -0.22 -4.52 -7.48
C PRO A 63 -0.08 -3.04 -7.06
N LEU A 64 -0.63 -2.66 -5.90
CA LEU A 64 -0.56 -1.29 -5.39
C LEU A 64 0.87 -0.87 -5.02
N ILE A 65 1.71 -1.84 -4.67
CA ILE A 65 3.11 -1.63 -4.28
C ILE A 65 3.92 -1.08 -5.47
N ALA A 66 3.72 -1.66 -6.66
CA ALA A 66 4.38 -1.20 -7.88
C ALA A 66 3.92 0.23 -8.24
N VAL A 67 2.61 0.49 -8.18
CA VAL A 67 2.06 1.83 -8.43
C VAL A 67 2.63 2.86 -7.47
N LEU A 68 2.69 2.55 -6.18
CA LEU A 68 3.29 3.42 -5.17
C LEU A 68 4.75 3.70 -5.47
N ALA A 69 5.54 2.70 -5.90
CA ALA A 69 6.95 2.88 -6.21
C ALA A 69 7.19 3.73 -7.47
N GLU A 70 6.32 3.60 -8.47
CA GLU A 70 6.49 4.21 -9.79
C GLU A 70 5.77 5.55 -9.97
N THR A 71 4.88 5.92 -9.04
CA THR A 71 4.04 7.12 -9.17
C THR A 71 4.42 8.18 -8.13
N PRO A 72 5.27 9.16 -8.47
CA PRO A 72 5.61 10.25 -7.57
C PRO A 72 4.39 11.04 -7.14
N LYS A 73 4.41 11.56 -5.91
CA LYS A 73 3.33 12.38 -5.31
C LYS A 73 1.99 11.65 -5.14
N LEU A 74 1.93 10.34 -5.34
CA LEU A 74 0.72 9.57 -5.06
C LEU A 74 0.50 9.50 -3.55
N LEU A 75 -0.74 9.79 -3.12
CA LEU A 75 -1.26 9.45 -1.81
C LEU A 75 -2.30 8.36 -1.98
N LEU A 76 -1.95 7.14 -1.56
CA LEU A 76 -2.88 6.02 -1.60
C LEU A 76 -3.82 6.12 -0.40
N MET A 77 -5.09 6.35 -0.72
CA MET A 77 -6.22 6.33 0.18
C MET A 77 -6.77 4.91 0.25
N GLY A 78 -7.24 4.47 1.41
CA GLY A 78 -7.90 3.17 1.54
C GLY A 78 -8.89 3.13 2.68
N GLU A 79 -9.44 1.95 2.93
CA GLU A 79 -10.52 1.75 3.89
C GLU A 79 -9.96 1.70 5.31
N GLY A 80 -10.36 2.66 6.14
CA GLY A 80 -10.14 2.67 7.59
C GLY A 80 -11.36 2.17 8.36
N PRO A 81 -11.28 2.10 9.70
CA PRO A 81 -12.37 1.59 10.54
C PRO A 81 -13.70 2.34 10.41
N SER A 82 -13.66 3.64 10.07
CA SER A 82 -14.87 4.49 10.01
C SER A 82 -14.95 5.36 8.76
N ASN A 83 -13.85 5.55 8.05
CA ASN A 83 -13.75 6.41 6.88
C ASN A 83 -12.59 5.99 5.99
N THR A 84 -12.52 6.59 4.80
CA THR A 84 -11.34 6.51 3.95
C THR A 84 -10.18 7.27 4.60
N VAL A 85 -9.02 6.63 4.71
CA VAL A 85 -7.83 7.16 5.38
C VAL A 85 -6.60 7.08 4.47
N PRO A 86 -5.60 7.96 4.64
CA PRO A 86 -4.33 7.82 3.95
C PRO A 86 -3.57 6.60 4.49
N LEU A 87 -3.09 5.73 3.59
CA LEU A 87 -2.39 4.49 3.95
C LEU A 87 -0.92 4.48 3.52
N ALA A 88 -0.61 5.10 2.39
CA ALA A 88 0.75 5.18 1.88
C ALA A 88 0.94 6.41 0.99
N ALA A 89 2.17 6.88 0.84
CA ALA A 89 2.50 8.02 0.00
C ALA A 89 3.88 7.84 -0.66
N ASN A 90 4.04 8.37 -1.87
CA ASN A 90 5.34 8.53 -2.52
C ASN A 90 5.75 10.01 -2.46
N VAL A 91 6.75 10.32 -1.65
CA VAL A 91 7.19 11.70 -1.38
C VAL A 91 8.69 11.87 -1.60
N ARG A 92 9.20 13.10 -1.50
CA ARG A 92 10.64 13.38 -1.41
C ARG A 92 11.06 13.48 0.05
N GLY A 93 12.35 13.32 0.34
CA GLY A 93 12.88 13.40 1.72
C GLY A 93 12.39 14.65 2.47
N ARG A 94 12.48 15.82 1.85
CA ARG A 94 12.01 17.10 2.43
C ARG A 94 10.53 17.11 2.90
N ASP A 95 9.69 16.25 2.33
CA ASP A 95 8.25 16.20 2.57
C ASP A 95 7.88 15.08 3.59
N VAL A 96 8.86 14.29 4.06
CA VAL A 96 8.65 13.11 4.92
C VAL A 96 7.95 13.46 6.24
N ILE A 97 8.34 14.55 6.90
CA ILE A 97 7.75 14.93 8.20
C ILE A 97 6.27 15.28 8.06
N ALA A 98 5.92 16.09 7.06
CA ALA A 98 4.54 16.45 6.78
C ALA A 98 3.71 15.23 6.35
N ALA A 99 4.29 14.33 5.55
CA ALA A 99 3.63 13.11 5.11
C ALA A 99 3.45 12.10 6.26
N ALA A 100 4.39 12.01 7.21
CA ALA A 100 4.25 11.21 8.41
C ALA A 100 3.07 11.69 9.25
N ALA A 101 2.97 13.01 9.49
CA ALA A 101 1.85 13.59 10.23
C ALA A 101 0.51 13.29 9.55
N LEU A 102 0.43 13.41 8.21
CA LEU A 102 -0.75 13.06 7.43
C LEU A 102 -1.13 11.58 7.59
N LEU A 103 -0.16 10.66 7.48
CA LEU A 103 -0.39 9.22 7.63
C LEU A 103 -0.76 8.83 9.07
N SER A 104 -0.34 9.61 10.06
CA SER A 104 -0.75 9.47 11.46
C SER A 104 -2.11 10.11 11.79
N GLY A 105 -2.81 10.68 10.80
CA GLY A 105 -4.17 11.19 10.95
C GLY A 105 -4.30 12.71 11.07
N ALA A 106 -3.22 13.48 10.83
CA ALA A 106 -3.35 14.93 10.69
C ALA A 106 -4.24 15.28 9.49
N LYS A 107 -4.98 16.40 9.58
CA LYS A 107 -5.83 16.86 8.48
C LYS A 107 -4.98 17.24 7.25
N PRO A 108 -5.40 16.87 6.02
CA PRO A 108 -4.66 17.19 4.79
C PRO A 108 -4.33 18.68 4.62
N GLU A 109 -5.26 19.55 5.01
CA GLU A 109 -5.11 21.01 4.95
C GLU A 109 -3.94 21.53 5.80
N ALA A 110 -3.58 20.82 6.87
CA ALA A 110 -2.47 21.16 7.75
C ALA A 110 -1.11 20.68 7.23
N ALA A 111 -1.09 19.72 6.29
CA ALA A 111 0.16 19.13 5.80
C ALA A 111 0.84 19.98 4.71
N GLY A 112 0.12 20.88 4.03
CA GLY A 112 0.68 21.74 2.98
C GLY A 112 1.29 20.98 1.78
N LEU A 113 0.96 19.69 1.63
CA LEU A 113 1.50 18.80 0.60
C LEU A 113 0.58 18.73 -0.63
N ALA A 114 1.15 18.94 -1.81
CA ALA A 114 0.47 18.73 -3.08
C ALA A 114 0.62 17.27 -3.56
N LEU A 115 -0.13 16.35 -2.92
CA LEU A 115 -0.21 14.93 -3.30
C LEU A 115 -1.50 14.64 -4.07
N ASP A 116 -1.43 13.71 -5.02
CA ASP A 116 -2.60 13.18 -5.74
C ASP A 116 -3.23 12.06 -4.93
N ALA A 117 -4.33 12.35 -4.24
CA ALA A 117 -5.05 11.39 -3.42
C ALA A 117 -5.90 10.46 -4.30
N ARG A 118 -5.65 9.16 -4.25
CA ARG A 118 -6.37 8.13 -5.02
C ARG A 118 -6.69 6.92 -4.16
N THR A 119 -7.92 6.43 -4.26
CA THR A 119 -8.29 5.08 -3.82
C THR A 119 -7.88 4.04 -4.87
N PRO A 120 -7.81 2.74 -4.52
CA PRO A 120 -7.49 1.69 -5.50
C PRO A 120 -8.39 1.68 -6.74
N GLY A 121 -9.67 2.05 -6.59
CA GLY A 121 -10.64 2.11 -7.69
C GLY A 121 -10.42 3.28 -8.66
N GLU A 122 -9.74 4.33 -8.20
CA GLU A 122 -9.47 5.55 -8.99
C GLU A 122 -8.13 5.50 -9.71
N LEU A 123 -7.36 4.41 -9.55
CA LEU A 123 -6.12 4.20 -10.28
C LEU A 123 -6.41 4.01 -11.77
N GLY A 124 -5.72 4.78 -12.62
CA GLY A 124 -6.05 4.92 -14.04
C GLY A 124 -5.82 3.67 -14.91
N LEU A 125 -6.17 3.78 -16.20
CA LEU A 125 -6.15 2.68 -17.17
C LEU A 125 -4.83 1.90 -17.27
N LYS A 126 -3.67 2.56 -17.06
CA LYS A 126 -2.36 1.88 -17.07
C LYS A 126 -2.25 0.84 -15.95
N PHE A 127 -2.78 1.15 -14.77
CA PHE A 127 -2.83 0.23 -13.65
C PHE A 127 -3.70 -0.99 -13.97
N TRP A 128 -4.91 -0.75 -14.47
CA TRP A 128 -5.85 -1.82 -14.84
C TRP A 128 -5.35 -2.71 -15.98
N LYS A 129 -4.56 -2.18 -16.93
CA LYS A 129 -3.91 -3.00 -17.96
C LYS A 129 -2.82 -3.92 -17.40
N ALA A 130 -2.07 -3.45 -16.41
CA ALA A 130 -1.05 -4.27 -15.72
C ALA A 130 -1.70 -5.31 -14.80
N LEU A 131 -2.80 -4.93 -14.15
CA LEU A 131 -3.63 -5.80 -13.33
C LEU A 131 -4.42 -6.75 -14.25
N ARG A 132 -3.82 -7.88 -14.63
CA ARG A 132 -4.46 -8.97 -15.41
C ARG A 132 -5.67 -9.62 -14.70
N LYS A 133 -6.15 -9.02 -13.61
CA LYS A 133 -7.20 -9.48 -12.71
C LYS A 133 -8.32 -8.43 -12.69
N ARG A 134 -9.57 -8.85 -12.93
CA ARG A 134 -10.75 -7.97 -13.02
C ARG A 134 -11.29 -7.46 -11.67
N GLU A 135 -10.56 -7.65 -10.57
CA GLU A 135 -11.00 -7.23 -9.25
C GLU A 135 -10.19 -6.04 -8.76
N THR A 136 -10.87 -5.03 -8.23
CA THR A 136 -10.22 -3.87 -7.60
C THR A 136 -9.32 -4.37 -6.46
N PRO A 137 -8.02 -4.00 -6.47
CA PRO A 137 -7.11 -4.36 -5.40
C PRO A 137 -7.54 -3.71 -4.09
N TYR A 138 -7.23 -4.37 -2.99
CA TYR A 138 -7.62 -3.91 -1.67
C TYR A 138 -6.52 -3.08 -0.98
N ALA A 139 -6.95 -2.14 -0.13
CA ALA A 139 -6.09 -1.33 0.72
C ALA A 139 -6.81 -1.01 2.03
N PHE A 140 -6.33 -1.53 3.16
CA PHE A 140 -6.97 -1.42 4.48
C PHE A 140 -6.02 -0.85 5.53
N ALA A 141 -6.53 -0.04 6.47
CA ALA A 141 -5.92 0.09 7.78
C ALA A 141 -6.43 -1.04 8.69
N THR A 142 -5.51 -1.71 9.38
CA THR A 142 -5.83 -2.91 10.18
C THR A 142 -5.76 -2.60 11.66
N SER A 143 -6.71 -3.16 12.40
CA SER A 143 -6.79 -3.13 13.85
C SER A 143 -7.25 -4.49 14.35
N PRO A 144 -7.10 -4.81 15.64
CA PRO A 144 -7.64 -6.05 16.20
C PRO A 144 -9.14 -6.24 15.93
N ALA A 145 -9.92 -5.15 15.88
CA ALA A 145 -11.37 -5.20 15.68
C ALA A 145 -11.80 -5.61 14.26
N ASN A 146 -10.98 -5.33 13.23
CA ASN A 146 -11.31 -5.64 11.84
C ASN A 146 -10.42 -6.74 11.22
N ALA A 147 -9.50 -7.32 11.98
CA ALA A 147 -8.53 -8.31 11.50
C ALA A 147 -9.17 -9.48 10.73
N ALA A 148 -10.22 -10.09 11.30
CA ALA A 148 -10.91 -11.22 10.66
C ALA A 148 -11.55 -10.85 9.31
N ALA A 149 -12.14 -9.64 9.21
CA ALA A 149 -12.72 -9.16 7.97
C ALA A 149 -11.65 -8.89 6.91
N VAL A 150 -10.50 -8.33 7.32
CA VAL A 150 -9.35 -8.10 6.44
C VAL A 150 -8.78 -9.43 5.95
N GLU A 151 -8.58 -10.42 6.83
CA GLU A 151 -8.14 -11.77 6.45
C GLU A 151 -9.09 -12.42 5.45
N TRP A 152 -10.39 -12.35 5.71
CA TRP A 152 -11.41 -12.86 4.80
C TRP A 152 -11.31 -12.21 3.42
N ARG A 153 -11.12 -10.88 3.37
CA ARG A 153 -10.99 -10.15 2.11
C ARG A 153 -9.71 -10.53 1.36
N MET A 154 -8.59 -10.68 2.06
CA MET A 154 -7.34 -11.19 1.49
C MET A 154 -7.50 -12.60 0.93
N PHE A 155 -8.20 -13.47 1.68
CA PHE A 155 -8.51 -14.83 1.28
C PHE A 155 -9.36 -14.84 0.01
N MET A 156 -10.47 -14.10 -0.03
CA MET A 156 -11.35 -14.01 -1.19
C MET A 156 -10.63 -13.49 -2.44
N GLY A 157 -9.74 -12.51 -2.26
CA GLY A 157 -8.90 -12.01 -3.34
C GLY A 157 -8.01 -13.12 -3.93
N THR A 158 -7.47 -14.02 -3.11
CA THR A 158 -6.64 -15.14 -3.57
C THR A 158 -7.50 -16.27 -4.14
N TYR A 159 -8.59 -16.61 -3.45
CA TYR A 159 -9.51 -17.70 -3.76
C TYR A 159 -10.20 -17.53 -5.11
N LYS A 160 -10.64 -16.32 -5.46
CA LYS A 160 -11.23 -16.02 -6.78
C LYS A 160 -10.21 -16.14 -7.91
N GLY A 161 -8.93 -15.89 -7.64
CA GLY A 161 -7.87 -16.12 -8.63
C GLY A 161 -7.56 -17.60 -8.84
N ALA A 162 -7.58 -18.40 -7.76
CA ALA A 162 -7.27 -19.83 -7.82
C ALA A 162 -8.41 -20.66 -8.45
N THR A 163 -9.67 -20.34 -8.16
CA THR A 163 -10.81 -21.01 -8.80
C THR A 163 -10.90 -20.70 -10.29
N ASP A 164 -10.55 -19.49 -10.75
CA ASP A 164 -10.49 -19.15 -12.18
C ASP A 164 -9.45 -20.00 -12.94
N ILE A 165 -8.31 -20.34 -12.32
CA ILE A 165 -7.33 -21.27 -12.90
C ILE A 165 -7.93 -22.67 -13.06
N VAL A 166 -8.60 -23.18 -12.03
CA VAL A 166 -9.23 -24.52 -12.08
C VAL A 166 -10.33 -24.56 -13.14
N THR A 167 -11.25 -23.61 -13.14
CA THR A 167 -12.34 -23.56 -14.12
C THR A 167 -11.80 -23.37 -15.54
N LYS A 168 -10.76 -22.56 -15.74
CA LYS A 168 -10.21 -22.27 -17.06
C LYS A 168 -9.28 -23.37 -17.63
N HIS A 169 -8.58 -24.10 -16.77
CA HIS A 169 -7.58 -25.09 -17.21
C HIS A 169 -7.96 -26.55 -16.95
N LEU A 170 -8.84 -26.81 -15.98
CA LEU A 170 -9.30 -28.16 -15.65
C LEU A 170 -10.73 -28.45 -16.12
N TRP A 171 -11.52 -27.42 -16.47
CA TRP A 171 -12.91 -27.59 -16.94
C TRP A 171 -13.32 -26.61 -18.07
N PRO A 172 -12.63 -26.61 -19.22
CA PRO A 172 -12.82 -25.59 -20.26
C PRO A 172 -14.16 -25.66 -21.02
N VAL A 173 -14.96 -26.72 -20.84
CA VAL A 173 -16.26 -26.92 -21.51
C VAL A 173 -17.21 -27.54 -20.48
N PRO A 174 -18.49 -27.10 -20.37
CA PRO A 174 -19.43 -27.53 -19.34
C PRO A 174 -19.60 -29.05 -19.24
#